data_AF-A0A924DQD4-F1
#
_entry.id   AF-A0A924DQD4-F1
#
_cell.length_a   1.000
_cell.length_b   1.000
_cell.length_c   1.000
_cell.angle_alpha   90.00
_cell.angle_beta   90.00
_cell.angle_gamma   90.00
#
_symmetry.space_group_name_H-M   'P 1'
#
loop_
_entity.id
_entity.type
_entity.pdbx_description
1 polymer ?
#
loop_
_entity_poly.entity_id
_entity_poly.type
_entity_poly.pdbx_seq_one_letter_code
_entity_poly.pdbx_strand_id
1 'polypeptide(L)'
;MNKLLAFMLMTSLVAPTFASTGDFHSVIIENNEKNDSFSLNTVTTRTEYRTEEVQSTCYRQVFDGYRRVCDGFLSFKQIIGSVAVKDVGPHPAPGPHPRDPRDPPPDRKPEPRPDPRPYPRPDPRPDPRPDPRPYPRPDPRPDPRPRPPICHDEPIYHQEAYSCMRTISVPYEVIDHQSIANVNVKVSAAPATKPQSGNCGINFSLNGDNFQATNSCSEYLAVAQIGRQDLEVVKNYSYAINLFDYEKVFAPLAGGLSELHMDGNVLVVKTGEMRAMSNFALKLYVQRKRFLKSDEVLINRILTNAEFTYQAIDARTGYVRVDLSRVVGNFESGKKNVIKVDLDVNLPSGSVINGSGIPAIHQEAAITIY
;
A
#
# COMPACT_ATOMS: atom_id res chain seq x y z
N MET A 1 36.07 -40.01 -16.35
CA MET A 1 36.08 -38.75 -15.57
C MET A 1 36.23 -37.59 -16.54
N ASN A 2 35.14 -36.96 -16.97
CA ASN A 2 35.14 -35.65 -17.61
C ASN A 2 34.08 -34.81 -16.90
N LYS A 3 34.52 -33.87 -16.06
CA LYS A 3 33.63 -32.89 -15.44
C LYS A 3 33.48 -31.73 -16.44
N LEU A 4 32.34 -31.69 -17.12
CA LEU A 4 31.91 -30.50 -17.86
C LEU A 4 31.51 -29.45 -16.81
N LEU A 5 32.29 -28.36 -16.72
CA LEU A 5 31.96 -27.20 -15.90
C LEU A 5 30.87 -26.41 -16.63
N ALA A 6 29.64 -26.45 -16.12
CA ALA A 6 28.56 -25.59 -16.61
C ALA A 6 28.79 -24.16 -16.10
N PHE A 7 29.14 -23.24 -17.01
CA PHE A 7 29.09 -21.81 -16.75
C PHE A 7 27.61 -21.39 -16.67
N MET A 8 27.08 -21.26 -15.45
CA MET A 8 25.82 -20.54 -15.23
C MET A 8 26.07 -19.06 -15.51
N LEU A 9 25.61 -18.57 -16.65
CA LEU A 9 25.40 -17.15 -16.89
C LEU A 9 24.25 -16.70 -15.97
N MET A 10 24.56 -16.05 -14.85
CA MET A 10 23.57 -15.30 -14.07
C MET A 10 23.19 -14.06 -14.89
N THR A 11 22.28 -14.21 -15.85
CA THR A 11 21.59 -13.06 -16.44
C THR A 11 20.66 -12.49 -15.38
N SER A 12 21.12 -11.48 -14.65
CA SER A 12 20.26 -10.65 -13.82
C SER A 12 19.22 -10.00 -14.74
N LEU A 13 18.01 -10.55 -14.78
CA LEU A 13 16.87 -9.88 -15.41
C LEU A 13 16.58 -8.62 -14.59
N VAL A 14 17.12 -7.49 -15.03
CA VAL A 14 16.66 -6.18 -14.57
C VAL A 14 15.29 -5.99 -15.22
N ALA A 15 14.23 -6.10 -14.43
CA ALA A 15 12.89 -5.80 -14.93
C ALA A 15 12.86 -4.33 -15.37
N PRO A 16 12.37 -4.01 -16.57
CA PRO A 16 12.23 -2.62 -17.00
C PRO A 16 11.32 -1.88 -16.02
N THR A 17 11.79 -0.74 -15.51
CA THR A 17 10.98 0.17 -14.71
C THR A 17 10.20 1.08 -15.65
N PHE A 18 8.88 1.11 -15.49
CA PHE A 18 7.98 1.95 -16.27
C PHE A 18 7.55 3.17 -15.45
N ALA A 19 7.42 4.31 -16.13
CA ALA A 19 6.85 5.54 -15.59
C ALA A 19 5.86 6.13 -16.60
N SER A 20 4.68 6.54 -16.14
CA SER A 20 3.64 7.10 -16.99
C SER A 20 3.22 8.48 -16.52
N THR A 21 2.94 9.38 -17.46
CA THR A 21 2.33 10.68 -17.16
C THR A 21 0.82 10.55 -16.92
N GLY A 22 0.22 11.58 -16.34
CA GLY A 22 -1.22 11.72 -16.18
C GLY A 22 -1.73 13.02 -16.80
N ASP A 23 -2.95 13.01 -17.31
CA ASP A 23 -3.65 14.16 -17.86
C ASP A 23 -5.10 14.16 -17.38
N PHE A 24 -5.69 15.35 -17.17
CA PHE A 24 -7.02 15.49 -16.59
C PHE A 24 -7.79 16.67 -17.15
N HIS A 25 -9.11 16.52 -17.22
CA HIS A 25 -10.04 17.58 -17.60
C HIS A 25 -11.30 17.52 -16.75
N SER A 26 -11.80 18.67 -16.34
CA SER A 26 -12.97 18.79 -15.47
C SER A 26 -14.09 19.53 -16.18
N VAL A 27 -15.23 18.86 -16.33
CA VAL A 27 -16.46 19.47 -16.83
C VAL A 27 -17.24 20.00 -15.63
N ILE A 28 -17.16 21.31 -15.40
CA ILE A 28 -17.91 21.98 -14.33
C ILE A 28 -19.41 21.89 -14.65
N ILE A 29 -20.20 21.46 -13.66
CA ILE A 29 -21.65 21.32 -13.80
C ILE A 29 -22.30 22.69 -13.63
N GLU A 30 -23.17 23.03 -14.57
CA GLU A 30 -23.92 24.30 -14.62
C GLU A 30 -25.43 24.02 -14.63
N ASN A 31 -26.26 25.04 -14.42
CA ASN A 31 -27.71 24.85 -14.33
C ASN A 31 -28.33 24.36 -15.65
N ASN A 32 -27.65 24.59 -16.76
CA ASN A 32 -28.08 24.17 -18.09
C ASN A 32 -27.34 22.92 -18.54
N GLU A 33 -27.86 22.27 -19.58
CA GLU A 33 -27.15 21.19 -20.27
C GLU A 33 -25.79 21.69 -20.77
N LYS A 34 -24.77 20.84 -20.62
CA LYS A 34 -23.40 21.16 -21.03
C LYS A 34 -22.86 20.11 -21.98
N ASN A 35 -22.31 20.58 -23.09
CA ASN A 35 -21.58 19.76 -24.05
C ASN A 35 -20.12 20.17 -24.02
N ASP A 36 -19.22 19.20 -23.95
CA ASP A 36 -17.79 19.44 -23.98
C ASP A 36 -17.09 18.34 -24.78
N SER A 37 -15.98 18.70 -25.43
CA SER A 37 -15.19 17.81 -26.28
C SER A 37 -13.71 18.13 -26.09
N PHE A 38 -12.94 17.14 -25.65
CA PHE A 38 -11.53 17.29 -25.32
C PHE A 38 -10.74 16.01 -25.56
N SER A 39 -9.42 16.11 -25.53
CA SER A 39 -8.49 14.98 -25.66
C SER A 39 -7.51 14.97 -24.49
N LEU A 40 -7.38 13.83 -23.82
CA LEU A 40 -6.36 13.60 -22.81
C LEU A 40 -5.21 12.79 -23.41
N ASN A 41 -3.98 13.15 -23.07
CA ASN A 41 -2.79 12.53 -23.63
C ASN A 41 -1.78 12.13 -22.54
N THR A 42 -1.33 10.88 -22.58
CA THR A 42 -0.29 10.38 -21.68
C THR A 42 0.86 9.75 -22.45
N VAL A 43 2.03 9.73 -21.83
CA VAL A 43 3.24 9.10 -22.34
C VAL A 43 3.73 8.12 -21.29
N THR A 44 3.91 6.87 -21.70
CA THR A 44 4.56 5.84 -20.90
C THR A 44 6.00 5.70 -21.37
N THR A 45 6.94 5.76 -20.43
CA THR A 45 8.37 5.63 -20.66
C THR A 45 8.91 4.42 -19.92
N ARG A 46 10.00 3.86 -20.43
CA ARG A 46 10.77 2.80 -19.75
C ARG A 46 12.24 3.21 -19.64
N THR A 47 12.88 2.78 -18.57
CA THR A 47 14.32 2.97 -18.39
C THR A 47 15.08 1.88 -19.13
N GLU A 48 15.93 2.29 -20.07
CA GLU A 48 16.92 1.44 -20.71
C GLU A 48 18.33 1.82 -20.25
N TYR A 49 19.29 0.93 -20.47
CA TYR A 49 20.68 1.12 -20.05
C TYR A 49 21.60 1.01 -21.25
N ARG A 50 22.44 2.02 -21.46
CA ARG A 50 23.52 1.94 -22.45
C ARG A 50 24.86 1.84 -21.75
N THR A 51 25.79 1.19 -22.43
CA THR A 51 27.17 1.07 -21.96
C THR A 51 27.98 2.21 -22.53
N GLU A 52 28.66 2.96 -21.65
CA GLU A 52 29.60 4.00 -22.05
C GLU A 52 30.98 3.69 -21.47
N GLU A 53 32.01 3.95 -22.26
CA GLU A 53 33.39 3.93 -21.77
C GLU A 53 33.81 5.34 -21.40
N VAL A 54 34.05 5.57 -20.12
CA VAL A 54 34.50 6.87 -19.61
C VAL A 54 35.95 6.76 -19.13
N GLN A 55 36.71 7.84 -19.31
CA GLN A 55 38.05 7.92 -18.73
C GLN A 55 37.95 7.84 -17.20
N SER A 56 38.81 7.04 -16.61
CA SER A 56 38.94 6.86 -15.18
C SER A 56 40.41 6.73 -14.78
N THR A 57 40.67 6.85 -13.48
CA THR A 57 42.00 6.62 -12.92
C THR A 57 42.01 5.24 -12.29
N CYS A 58 42.80 4.34 -12.86
CA CYS A 58 43.06 3.03 -12.31
C CYS A 58 44.37 3.04 -11.53
N TYR A 59 44.52 2.10 -10.60
CA TYR A 59 45.73 1.91 -9.81
C TYR A 59 46.33 0.55 -10.13
N ARG A 60 47.62 0.52 -10.43
CA ARG A 60 48.39 -0.73 -10.54
C ARG A 60 49.42 -0.79 -9.42
N GLN A 61 49.68 -1.99 -8.93
CA GLN A 61 50.80 -2.23 -8.02
C GLN A 61 52.07 -2.38 -8.84
N VAL A 62 53.05 -1.54 -8.55
CA VAL A 62 54.38 -1.61 -9.17
C VAL A 62 55.36 -2.05 -8.09
N PHE A 63 56.24 -2.97 -8.45
CA PHE A 63 57.22 -3.53 -7.54
C PHE A 63 58.44 -2.61 -7.44
N ASP A 64 58.74 -2.13 -6.23
CA ASP A 64 59.82 -1.16 -5.96
C ASP A 64 61.13 -1.82 -5.52
N GLY A 65 61.13 -3.14 -5.35
CA GLY A 65 62.25 -3.89 -4.80
C GLY A 65 61.93 -4.49 -3.44
N TYR A 66 62.96 -4.96 -2.75
CA TYR A 66 62.80 -5.59 -1.44
C TYR A 66 63.29 -4.67 -0.32
N ARG A 67 62.49 -4.54 0.74
CA ARG A 67 62.94 -3.97 2.01
C ARG A 67 63.52 -5.07 2.85
N ARG A 68 64.78 -4.92 3.28
CA ARG A 68 65.31 -5.78 4.34
C ARG A 68 64.69 -5.36 5.67
N VAL A 69 63.84 -6.22 6.20
CA VAL A 69 63.25 -6.08 7.54
C VAL A 69 64.00 -7.04 8.44
N CYS A 70 64.52 -6.52 9.54
CA CYS A 70 65.25 -7.31 10.52
C CYS A 70 64.43 -7.33 11.80
N ASP A 71 63.80 -8.46 12.10
CA ASP A 71 63.06 -8.63 13.34
C ASP A 71 64.06 -8.73 14.49
N GLY A 72 64.07 -7.71 15.34
CA GLY A 72 64.85 -7.70 16.56
C GLY A 72 64.26 -8.71 17.55
N PHE A 73 64.98 -9.78 17.83
CA PHE A 73 64.65 -10.68 18.94
C PHE A 73 64.76 -9.90 20.26
N LEU A 74 63.62 -9.51 20.85
CA LEU A 74 63.59 -9.01 22.23
C LEU A 74 64.05 -10.15 23.16
N SER A 75 65.23 -9.98 23.73
CA SER A 75 65.77 -10.86 24.76
C SER A 75 64.84 -10.85 25.98
N PHE A 76 64.35 -12.03 26.35
CA PHE A 76 63.43 -12.29 27.47
C PHE A 76 64.15 -12.14 28.83
N LYS A 77 64.71 -10.95 29.13
CA LYS A 77 65.25 -10.64 30.47
C LYS A 77 65.38 -9.16 30.80
N GLN A 78 64.32 -8.38 30.57
CA GLN A 78 64.05 -7.20 31.39
C GLN A 78 62.58 -6.79 31.25
N ILE A 79 61.72 -7.36 32.09
CA ILE A 79 60.52 -6.67 32.54
C ILE A 79 60.98 -5.81 33.71
N ILE A 80 60.96 -4.49 33.52
CA ILE A 80 60.45 -3.42 34.40
C ILE A 80 60.91 -2.13 33.72
N GLY A 81 59.99 -1.41 33.10
CA GLY A 81 60.25 -0.14 32.44
C GLY A 81 59.54 -0.05 31.10
N SER A 82 58.31 0.48 31.15
CA SER A 82 57.54 1.04 30.03
C SER A 82 57.78 0.38 28.66
N VAL A 83 56.91 -0.58 28.32
CA VAL A 83 56.62 -0.88 26.92
C VAL A 83 56.07 0.41 26.31
N ALA A 84 56.98 1.23 25.76
CA ALA A 84 56.62 2.14 24.71
C ALA A 84 56.26 1.24 23.52
N VAL A 85 54.97 0.91 23.42
CA VAL A 85 54.37 0.54 22.15
C VAL A 85 54.71 1.71 21.25
N LYS A 86 55.73 1.54 20.41
CA LYS A 86 55.98 2.48 19.33
C LYS A 86 54.72 2.39 18.50
N ASP A 87 53.91 3.45 18.57
CA ASP A 87 52.65 3.59 17.87
C ASP A 87 52.82 2.98 16.48
N VAL A 88 52.18 1.83 16.26
CA VAL A 88 51.71 1.51 14.92
C VAL A 88 50.70 2.61 14.67
N GLY A 89 51.17 3.67 14.01
CA GLY A 89 50.33 4.79 13.63
C GLY A 89 49.06 4.20 13.00
N PRO A 90 47.87 4.75 13.31
CA PRO A 90 46.63 4.21 12.79
C PRO A 90 46.77 4.08 11.28
N HIS A 91 46.48 2.88 10.79
CA HIS A 91 46.28 2.62 9.37
C HIS A 91 45.42 3.77 8.82
N PRO A 92 45.79 4.43 7.70
CA PRO A 92 44.91 5.42 7.10
C PRO A 92 43.56 4.74 6.92
N ALA A 93 42.53 5.31 7.57
CA ALA A 93 41.17 4.87 7.35
C ALA A 93 40.93 4.89 5.83
N PRO A 94 40.27 3.88 5.25
CA PRO A 94 39.83 3.95 3.87
C PRO A 94 39.17 5.32 3.64
N GLY A 95 39.67 6.06 2.66
CA GLY A 95 39.10 7.35 2.30
C GLY A 95 37.59 7.19 2.07
N PRO A 96 36.79 8.23 2.32
CA PRO A 96 35.34 8.14 2.19
C PRO A 96 34.99 7.64 0.80
N HIS A 97 34.39 6.45 0.74
CA HIS A 97 33.78 5.94 -0.47
C HIS A 97 32.68 6.94 -0.89
N PRO A 98 32.55 7.28 -2.18
CA PRO A 98 31.42 8.07 -2.66
C PRO A 98 30.12 7.42 -2.17
N ARG A 99 29.27 8.19 -1.49
CA ARG A 99 27.94 7.73 -1.09
C ARG A 99 27.17 7.35 -2.35
N ASP A 100 26.71 6.10 -2.41
CA ASP A 100 25.67 5.69 -3.35
C ASP A 100 24.41 6.51 -3.00
N PRO A 101 23.72 7.15 -3.97
CA PRO A 101 22.47 7.87 -3.72
C PRO A 101 21.34 7.01 -3.13
N ARG A 102 21.57 5.71 -2.95
CA ARG A 102 20.61 4.73 -2.43
C ARG A 102 20.77 4.37 -0.95
N ASP A 103 21.68 5.01 -0.20
CA ASP A 103 21.78 4.79 1.24
C ASP A 103 20.65 5.51 2.01
N PRO A 104 19.83 4.79 2.81
CA PRO A 104 18.83 5.41 3.66
C PRO A 104 19.48 6.26 4.78
N PRO A 105 18.81 7.31 5.27
CA PRO A 105 19.35 8.13 6.36
C PRO A 105 19.52 7.29 7.64
N PRO A 106 20.59 7.51 8.43
CA PRO A 106 20.86 6.70 9.61
C PRO A 106 19.83 6.95 10.71
N ASP A 107 19.30 5.85 11.22
CA ASP A 107 18.32 5.78 12.29
C ASP A 107 18.92 6.28 13.63
N ARG A 108 18.05 6.89 14.45
CA ARG A 108 18.46 7.53 15.72
C ARG A 108 18.90 6.48 16.74
N LYS A 109 20.10 6.65 17.30
CA LYS A 109 20.61 5.83 18.42
C LYS A 109 19.69 5.91 19.66
N PRO A 110 19.30 4.77 20.25
CA PRO A 110 18.78 4.71 21.61
C PRO A 110 19.88 4.95 22.68
N GLU A 111 19.48 5.59 23.77
CA GLU A 111 20.27 5.92 24.97
C GLU A 111 20.76 4.69 25.78
N PRO A 112 21.74 4.87 26.69
CA PRO A 112 22.67 3.82 27.12
C PRO A 112 22.12 2.94 28.26
N ARG A 113 22.54 1.67 28.29
CA ARG A 113 22.38 0.80 29.46
C ARG A 113 23.71 0.62 30.21
N PRO A 114 23.67 0.46 31.55
CA PRO A 114 24.81 0.67 32.42
C PRO A 114 25.65 -0.60 32.65
N ASP A 115 26.90 -0.30 32.99
CA ASP A 115 28.06 -1.11 33.36
C ASP A 115 27.78 -2.25 34.37
N PRO A 116 28.28 -3.49 34.15
CA PRO A 116 28.35 -4.50 35.19
C PRO A 116 29.67 -4.47 35.97
N ARG A 117 29.48 -4.45 37.30
CA ARG A 117 30.45 -4.41 38.42
C ARG A 117 31.53 -5.52 38.42
N PRO A 118 32.64 -5.32 39.17
CA PRO A 118 33.78 -6.22 39.21
C PRO A 118 33.59 -7.41 40.15
N TYR A 119 34.05 -8.59 39.75
CA TYR A 119 34.14 -9.76 40.63
C TYR A 119 35.47 -9.79 41.40
N PRO A 120 35.50 -10.34 42.63
CA PRO A 120 36.59 -10.14 43.59
C PRO A 120 37.65 -11.24 43.58
N ARG A 121 38.82 -10.89 44.13
CA ARG A 121 39.98 -11.73 44.48
C ARG A 121 39.61 -12.97 45.29
N PRO A 122 40.40 -14.05 45.15
CA PRO A 122 40.67 -14.96 46.25
C PRO A 122 41.97 -14.61 46.99
N ASP A 123 41.88 -14.62 48.31
CA ASP A 123 42.95 -14.55 49.33
C ASP A 123 43.18 -16.00 49.88
N PRO A 124 43.92 -16.26 50.98
CA PRO A 124 45.32 -16.70 50.92
C PRO A 124 45.66 -18.03 51.64
N ARG A 125 46.95 -18.43 51.54
CA ARG A 125 47.78 -19.26 52.48
C ARG A 125 47.51 -20.79 52.52
N PRO A 126 48.44 -21.65 53.02
CA PRO A 126 49.55 -21.37 53.95
C PRO A 126 50.95 -21.99 53.66
N ASP A 127 51.96 -21.19 54.04
CA ASP A 127 53.19 -21.38 54.86
C ASP A 127 53.66 -22.79 55.38
N PRO A 128 54.89 -22.94 55.92
CA PRO A 128 56.08 -23.46 55.23
C PRO A 128 56.72 -24.67 55.95
N ARG A 129 57.75 -25.30 55.37
CA ARG A 129 58.78 -26.03 56.13
C ARG A 129 60.19 -25.93 55.51
N PRO A 130 61.25 -26.07 56.33
CA PRO A 130 62.52 -25.38 56.14
C PRO A 130 63.69 -26.24 55.62
N ASP A 131 64.52 -25.55 54.85
CA ASP A 131 65.99 -25.54 54.77
C ASP A 131 66.79 -26.86 54.68
N PRO A 132 67.59 -26.99 53.61
CA PRO A 132 69.00 -27.31 53.82
C PRO A 132 69.94 -26.42 53.02
N ARG A 133 70.75 -25.67 53.78
CA ARG A 133 72.18 -25.31 53.63
C ARG A 133 72.72 -24.99 52.23
N PRO A 134 73.45 -23.86 52.08
CA PRO A 134 73.96 -23.39 50.81
C PRO A 134 75.07 -24.30 50.27
N TYR A 135 74.88 -24.84 49.06
CA TYR A 135 75.99 -25.30 48.22
C TYR A 135 76.54 -24.13 47.40
N PRO A 136 77.84 -24.13 47.06
CA PRO A 136 78.53 -22.98 46.48
C PRO A 136 77.95 -22.60 45.12
N ARG A 137 77.75 -21.28 44.90
CA ARG A 137 77.41 -20.70 43.60
C ARG A 137 78.46 -21.11 42.56
N PRO A 138 78.07 -21.76 41.45
CA PRO A 138 78.89 -21.80 40.25
C PRO A 138 78.98 -20.39 39.66
N ASP A 139 80.16 -20.06 39.15
CA ASP A 139 80.49 -18.82 38.44
C ASP A 139 79.39 -18.39 37.44
N PRO A 140 79.07 -17.08 37.31
CA PRO A 140 78.17 -16.61 36.27
C PRO A 140 78.69 -17.02 34.89
N ARG A 141 77.91 -17.83 34.17
CA ARG A 141 78.15 -18.04 32.74
C ARG A 141 78.09 -16.67 32.02
N PRO A 142 78.95 -16.45 31.02
CA PRO A 142 78.91 -15.25 30.20
C PRO A 142 77.50 -15.02 29.64
N ASP A 143 77.08 -13.76 29.66
CA ASP A 143 75.82 -13.29 29.06
C ASP A 143 75.70 -13.82 27.62
N PRO A 144 74.54 -14.37 27.19
CA PRO A 144 74.36 -14.75 25.80
C PRO A 144 74.56 -13.53 24.92
N ARG A 145 75.56 -13.58 24.03
CA ARG A 145 75.72 -12.57 22.99
C ARG A 145 74.36 -12.34 22.31
N PRO A 146 73.94 -11.08 22.06
CA PRO A 146 72.74 -10.81 21.29
C PRO A 146 72.81 -11.61 19.99
N ARG A 147 71.80 -12.46 19.74
CA ARG A 147 71.70 -13.14 18.45
C ARG A 147 71.54 -12.06 17.38
N PRO A 148 72.24 -12.17 16.24
CA PRO A 148 72.04 -11.23 15.15
C PRO A 148 70.55 -11.25 14.76
N PRO A 149 69.94 -10.09 14.50
CA PRO A 149 68.54 -10.03 14.14
C PRO A 149 68.32 -10.86 12.86
N ILE A 150 67.20 -11.59 12.81
CA ILE A 150 66.85 -12.37 11.63
C ILE A 150 66.31 -11.37 10.62
N CYS A 151 67.03 -11.25 9.50
CA CYS A 151 66.63 -10.38 8.43
C CYS A 151 66.02 -11.20 7.30
N HIS A 152 64.86 -10.77 6.84
CA HIS A 152 64.23 -11.26 5.62
C HIS A 152 63.89 -10.08 4.71
N ASP A 153 63.85 -10.36 3.43
CA ASP A 153 63.60 -9.36 2.40
C ASP A 153 62.09 -9.40 2.08
N GLU A 154 61.37 -8.31 2.37
CA GLU A 154 59.94 -8.17 2.09
C GLU A 154 59.73 -7.37 0.80
N PRO A 155 58.90 -7.85 -0.15
CA PRO A 155 58.63 -7.10 -1.37
C PRO A 155 57.85 -5.82 -1.05
N ILE A 156 58.34 -4.68 -1.55
CA ILE A 156 57.64 -3.39 -1.48
C ILE A 156 56.91 -3.15 -2.79
N TYR A 157 55.69 -2.65 -2.69
CA TYR A 157 54.91 -2.18 -3.82
C TYR A 157 54.41 -0.76 -3.55
N HIS A 158 54.42 0.10 -4.56
CA HIS A 158 53.64 1.33 -4.58
C HIS A 158 52.47 1.23 -5.54
N GLN A 159 51.50 2.12 -5.37
CA GLN A 159 50.40 2.27 -6.30
C GLN A 159 50.71 3.41 -7.27
N GLU A 160 50.75 3.07 -8.55
CA GLU A 160 50.81 4.08 -9.62
C GLU A 160 49.43 4.28 -10.21
N ALA A 161 48.99 5.54 -10.24
CA ALA A 161 47.80 5.95 -10.97
C ALA A 161 48.11 5.99 -12.48
N TYR A 162 47.20 5.45 -13.29
CA TYR A 162 47.26 5.56 -14.74
C TYR A 162 45.86 5.77 -15.33
N SER A 163 45.81 6.39 -16.52
CA SER A 163 44.56 6.59 -17.26
C SER A 163 44.06 5.27 -17.82
N CYS A 164 42.84 4.88 -17.46
CA CYS A 164 42.17 3.70 -17.98
C CYS A 164 40.77 4.07 -18.47
N MET A 165 40.15 3.18 -19.25
CA MET A 165 38.73 3.28 -19.58
C MET A 165 37.95 2.43 -18.57
N ARG A 166 36.88 3.01 -18.00
CA ARG A 166 35.93 2.29 -17.16
C ARG A 166 34.60 2.20 -17.88
N THR A 167 34.10 0.98 -18.01
CA THR A 167 32.76 0.72 -18.52
C THR A 167 31.72 1.07 -17.46
N ILE A 168 30.82 2.00 -17.78
CA ILE A 168 29.68 2.37 -16.93
C ILE A 168 28.37 2.05 -17.62
N SER A 169 27.34 1.75 -16.84
CA SER A 169 25.97 1.60 -17.31
C SER A 169 25.22 2.89 -17.02
N VAL A 170 24.81 3.59 -18.07
CA VAL A 170 24.09 4.87 -17.98
C VAL A 170 22.61 4.61 -18.28
N PRO A 171 21.69 4.88 -17.34
CA PRO A 171 20.25 4.79 -17.61
C PRO A 171 19.81 5.95 -18.50
N TYR A 172 18.93 5.67 -19.46
CA TYR A 172 18.23 6.68 -20.25
C TYR A 172 16.76 6.28 -20.43
N GLU A 173 15.88 7.27 -20.56
CA GLU A 173 14.45 7.04 -20.75
C GLU A 173 14.12 6.93 -22.24
N VAL A 174 13.35 5.92 -22.61
CA VAL A 174 12.74 5.80 -23.93
C VAL A 174 11.23 5.81 -23.81
N ILE A 175 10.57 6.45 -24.78
CA ILE A 175 9.12 6.39 -24.90
C ILE A 175 8.75 4.97 -25.33
N ASP A 176 7.93 4.31 -24.53
CA ASP A 176 7.40 2.98 -24.83
C ASP A 176 6.16 3.11 -25.72
N HIS A 177 5.17 3.87 -25.28
CA HIS A 177 3.98 4.20 -26.06
C HIS A 177 3.32 5.51 -25.56
N GLN A 178 2.40 6.03 -26.37
CA GLN A 178 1.52 7.12 -26.01
C GLN A 178 0.08 6.62 -25.98
N SER A 179 -0.75 7.20 -25.13
CA SER A 179 -2.17 6.88 -25.03
C SER A 179 -3.00 8.15 -25.15
N ILE A 180 -4.00 8.10 -26.01
CA ILE A 180 -4.87 9.24 -26.31
C ILE A 180 -6.32 8.84 -26.01
N ALA A 181 -7.02 9.67 -25.23
CA ALA A 181 -8.44 9.52 -24.97
C ALA A 181 -9.19 10.74 -25.50
N ASN A 182 -9.91 10.57 -26.60
CA ASN A 182 -10.83 11.59 -27.11
C ASN A 182 -12.19 11.41 -26.44
N VAL A 183 -12.68 12.45 -25.78
CA VAL A 183 -13.90 12.38 -24.98
C VAL A 183 -14.89 13.40 -25.51
N ASN A 184 -16.08 12.91 -25.85
CA ASN A 184 -17.25 13.75 -26.07
C ASN A 184 -18.21 13.52 -24.92
N VAL A 185 -18.64 14.58 -24.26
CA VAL A 185 -19.52 14.49 -23.10
C VAL A 185 -20.69 15.43 -23.23
N LYS A 186 -21.87 14.90 -22.90
CA LYS A 186 -23.11 15.63 -22.72
C LYS A 186 -23.58 15.42 -21.30
N VAL A 187 -23.70 16.49 -20.54
CA VAL A 187 -24.20 16.48 -19.16
C VAL A 187 -25.57 17.14 -19.14
N SER A 188 -26.58 16.42 -18.66
CA SER A 188 -27.93 16.96 -18.48
C SER A 188 -27.92 18.18 -17.56
N ALA A 189 -28.92 19.05 -17.70
CA ALA A 189 -29.15 20.12 -16.73
C ALA A 189 -29.22 19.57 -15.29
N ALA A 190 -28.58 20.27 -14.35
CA ALA A 190 -28.61 19.88 -12.95
C ALA A 190 -30.03 20.06 -12.36
N PRO A 191 -30.46 19.17 -11.45
CA PRO A 191 -31.69 19.38 -10.71
C PRO A 191 -31.68 20.75 -9.99
N ALA A 192 -32.68 21.58 -10.26
CA ALA A 192 -32.78 22.95 -9.74
C ALA A 192 -32.87 23.06 -8.20
N THR A 193 -33.00 21.93 -7.50
CA THR A 193 -33.21 21.87 -6.06
C THR A 193 -31.96 22.12 -5.22
N LYS A 194 -30.76 22.13 -5.82
CA LYS A 194 -29.51 22.22 -5.04
C LYS A 194 -28.52 23.23 -5.63
N PRO A 195 -27.93 24.12 -4.80
CA PRO A 195 -26.94 25.07 -5.26
C PRO A 195 -25.67 24.34 -5.71
N GLN A 196 -25.15 24.75 -6.86
CA GLN A 196 -23.88 24.25 -7.35
C GLN A 196 -22.79 24.83 -6.48
N SER A 197 -22.09 23.99 -5.71
CA SER A 197 -20.79 24.41 -5.19
C SER A 197 -19.94 24.70 -6.43
N GLY A 198 -19.51 25.94 -6.63
CA GLY A 198 -18.85 26.39 -7.86
C GLY A 198 -17.53 25.67 -8.23
N ASN A 199 -17.16 24.62 -7.50
CA ASN A 199 -15.95 23.83 -7.67
C ASN A 199 -16.23 22.33 -7.94
N CYS A 200 -17.48 21.92 -8.18
CA CYS A 200 -17.79 20.51 -8.46
C CYS A 200 -18.03 20.27 -9.96
N GLY A 201 -17.65 19.08 -10.43
CA GLY A 201 -17.71 18.71 -11.83
C GLY A 201 -17.58 17.20 -12.07
N ILE A 202 -17.70 16.82 -13.34
CA ILE A 202 -17.30 15.50 -13.81
C ILE A 202 -15.83 15.57 -14.22
N ASN A 203 -14.99 14.85 -13.48
CA ASN A 203 -13.55 14.82 -13.68
C ASN A 203 -13.18 13.60 -14.51
N PHE A 204 -12.49 13.84 -15.61
CA PHE A 204 -11.94 12.81 -16.48
C PHE A 204 -10.42 12.83 -16.31
N SER A 205 -9.83 11.64 -16.16
CA SER A 205 -8.38 11.53 -16.07
C SER A 205 -7.88 10.30 -16.81
N LEU A 206 -6.74 10.46 -17.47
CA LEU A 206 -5.98 9.41 -18.10
C LEU A 206 -4.63 9.31 -17.37
N ASN A 207 -4.32 8.16 -16.77
CA ASN A 207 -3.05 7.91 -16.09
C ASN A 207 -2.38 6.70 -16.74
N GLY A 208 -1.33 6.93 -17.54
CA GLY A 208 -0.87 5.93 -18.50
C GLY A 208 -2.03 5.48 -19.40
N ASP A 209 -2.40 4.21 -19.34
CA ASP A 209 -3.52 3.65 -20.12
C ASP A 209 -4.88 3.67 -19.42
N ASN A 210 -4.89 4.01 -18.12
CA ASN A 210 -6.08 3.93 -17.29
C ASN A 210 -6.90 5.21 -17.39
N PHE A 211 -8.02 5.11 -18.09
CA PHE A 211 -9.00 6.19 -18.21
C PHE A 211 -10.11 6.02 -17.17
N GLN A 212 -10.46 7.11 -16.49
CA GLN A 212 -11.55 7.12 -15.50
C GLN A 212 -12.35 8.43 -15.59
N ALA A 213 -13.64 8.33 -15.29
CA ALA A 213 -14.55 9.46 -15.13
C ALA A 213 -15.15 9.40 -13.73
N THR A 214 -15.14 10.53 -13.01
CA THR A 214 -15.62 10.61 -11.62
C THR A 214 -16.44 11.87 -11.39
N ASN A 215 -17.60 11.74 -10.77
CA ASN A 215 -18.41 12.84 -10.30
C ASN A 215 -17.93 13.29 -8.91
N SER A 216 -17.58 14.57 -8.80
CA SER A 216 -17.18 15.23 -7.55
C SER A 216 -18.31 16.02 -6.88
N CYS A 217 -19.49 16.11 -7.51
CA CYS A 217 -20.67 16.75 -6.93
C CYS A 217 -21.43 15.75 -6.05
N SER A 218 -21.25 15.83 -4.73
CA SER A 218 -21.91 14.96 -3.74
C SER A 218 -23.44 15.12 -3.70
N GLU A 219 -23.94 16.28 -4.13
CA GLU A 219 -25.36 16.61 -4.21
C GLU A 219 -26.10 15.81 -5.28
N TYR A 220 -25.36 15.27 -6.26
CA TYR A 220 -25.93 14.60 -7.43
C TYR A 220 -25.43 13.16 -7.56
N LEU A 221 -26.33 12.27 -7.95
CA LEU A 221 -25.98 10.98 -8.52
C LEU A 221 -25.79 11.15 -10.03
N ALA A 222 -24.59 10.88 -10.52
CA ALA A 222 -24.26 10.96 -11.95
C ALA A 222 -24.29 9.55 -12.55
N VAL A 223 -25.18 9.35 -13.52
CA VAL A 223 -25.33 8.08 -14.24
C VAL A 223 -25.01 8.30 -15.71
N ALA A 224 -24.03 7.57 -16.21
CA ALA A 224 -23.51 7.70 -17.56
C ALA A 224 -23.95 6.53 -18.46
N GLN A 225 -24.39 6.86 -19.66
CA GLN A 225 -24.40 5.95 -20.80
C GLN A 225 -23.09 6.14 -21.56
N ILE A 226 -22.34 5.06 -21.73
CA ILE A 226 -20.96 5.11 -22.22
C ILE A 226 -20.87 4.38 -23.56
N GLY A 227 -20.61 5.14 -24.62
CA GLY A 227 -20.14 4.61 -25.90
C GLY A 227 -18.61 4.57 -25.90
N ARG A 228 -18.03 3.44 -26.31
CA ARG A 228 -16.58 3.27 -26.41
C ARG A 228 -16.20 2.67 -27.76
N GLN A 229 -15.20 3.25 -28.40
CA GLN A 229 -14.58 2.72 -29.61
C GLN A 229 -13.06 2.75 -29.41
N ASP A 230 -12.47 1.56 -29.34
CA ASP A 230 -11.04 1.39 -29.12
C ASP A 230 -10.34 1.19 -30.46
N LEU A 231 -9.50 2.15 -30.84
CA LEU A 231 -8.43 1.98 -31.82
C LEU A 231 -7.12 1.83 -31.03
N GLU A 232 -6.15 1.10 -31.60
CA GLU A 232 -4.96 0.58 -30.90
C GLU A 232 -4.28 1.59 -29.94
N VAL A 233 -4.11 2.84 -30.38
CA VAL A 233 -3.49 3.94 -29.60
C VAL A 233 -4.52 4.98 -29.12
N VAL A 234 -5.65 5.08 -29.81
CA VAL A 234 -6.64 6.14 -29.64
C VAL A 234 -7.95 5.55 -29.15
N LYS A 235 -8.35 5.92 -27.93
CA LYS A 235 -9.62 5.51 -27.33
C LYS A 235 -10.63 6.65 -27.48
N ASN A 236 -11.75 6.38 -28.13
CA ASN A 236 -12.82 7.34 -28.28
C ASN A 236 -13.96 7.01 -27.30
N TYR A 237 -14.31 7.98 -26.46
CA TYR A 237 -15.38 7.87 -25.48
C TYR A 237 -16.51 8.86 -25.79
N SER A 238 -17.73 8.39 -25.66
CA SER A 238 -18.95 9.19 -25.72
C SER A 238 -19.75 9.00 -24.44
N TYR A 239 -19.91 10.08 -23.68
CA TYR A 239 -20.63 10.09 -22.41
C TYR A 239 -21.93 10.87 -22.56
N ALA A 240 -23.06 10.23 -22.25
CA ALA A 240 -24.32 10.92 -21.96
C ALA A 240 -24.61 10.75 -20.46
N ILE A 241 -24.46 11.83 -19.70
CA ILE A 241 -24.50 11.85 -18.24
C ILE A 241 -25.79 12.51 -17.78
N ASN A 242 -26.60 11.76 -17.04
CA ASN A 242 -27.78 12.27 -16.37
C ASN A 242 -27.49 12.51 -14.89
N LEU A 243 -27.91 13.67 -14.39
CA LEU A 243 -27.77 14.07 -13.00
C LEU A 243 -29.10 13.90 -12.26
N PHE A 244 -29.07 13.16 -11.16
CA PHE A 244 -30.22 12.96 -10.29
C PHE A 244 -29.94 13.55 -8.91
N ASP A 245 -30.97 14.06 -8.25
CA ASP A 245 -30.86 14.54 -6.87
C ASP A 245 -30.54 13.36 -5.95
N TYR A 246 -29.34 13.37 -5.37
CA TYR A 246 -28.81 12.23 -4.62
C TYR A 246 -29.71 11.90 -3.42
N GLU A 247 -30.10 12.91 -2.64
CA GLU A 247 -30.94 12.70 -1.46
C GLU A 247 -32.30 12.14 -1.83
N LYS A 248 -32.87 12.56 -2.97
CA LYS A 248 -34.14 12.01 -3.45
C LYS A 248 -34.01 10.55 -3.86
N VAL A 249 -32.98 10.20 -4.65
CA VAL A 249 -32.80 8.81 -5.11
C VAL A 249 -32.73 7.84 -3.93
N PHE A 250 -31.99 8.20 -2.88
CA PHE A 250 -31.81 7.35 -1.70
C PHE A 250 -32.80 7.63 -0.55
N ALA A 251 -33.77 8.53 -0.76
CA ALA A 251 -34.73 8.92 0.26
C ALA A 251 -35.46 7.74 0.92
N PRO A 252 -35.90 6.68 0.20
CA PRO A 252 -36.59 5.54 0.83
C PRO A 252 -35.76 4.81 1.90
N LEU A 253 -34.43 4.82 1.74
CA LEU A 253 -33.48 4.13 2.62
C LEU A 253 -32.96 5.03 3.74
N ALA A 254 -33.32 6.32 3.73
CA ALA A 254 -32.88 7.28 4.73
C ALA A 254 -33.39 6.88 6.13
N GLY A 255 -32.49 6.91 7.12
CA GLY A 255 -32.82 6.53 8.50
C GLY A 255 -32.94 5.02 8.75
N GLY A 256 -32.83 4.19 7.72
CA GLY A 256 -32.82 2.74 7.84
C GLY A 256 -34.20 2.10 7.99
N LEU A 257 -34.32 0.85 7.56
CA LEU A 257 -35.49 -0.01 7.75
C LEU A 257 -35.55 -0.48 9.21
N SER A 258 -36.46 0.08 10.00
CA SER A 258 -36.42 -0.05 11.46
C SER A 258 -37.81 -0.07 12.10
N GLU A 259 -37.87 -0.23 13.43
CA GLU A 259 -39.11 -0.20 14.23
C GLU A 259 -40.21 -1.15 13.72
N LEU A 260 -39.84 -2.34 13.24
CA LEU A 260 -40.80 -3.37 12.81
C LEU A 260 -41.63 -3.82 14.02
N HIS A 261 -42.95 -3.65 13.95
CA HIS A 261 -43.89 -4.13 14.96
C HIS A 261 -45.27 -4.39 14.36
N MET A 262 -46.11 -5.07 15.15
CA MET A 262 -47.52 -5.31 14.80
C MET A 262 -48.43 -4.33 15.54
N ASP A 263 -49.34 -3.72 14.80
CA ASP A 263 -50.47 -2.94 15.31
C ASP A 263 -51.76 -3.67 14.89
N GLY A 264 -52.21 -4.60 15.75
CA GLY A 264 -53.21 -5.60 15.38
C GLY A 264 -52.71 -6.50 14.25
N ASN A 265 -53.40 -6.49 13.10
CA ASN A 265 -53.01 -7.24 11.90
C ASN A 265 -52.13 -6.43 10.93
N VAL A 266 -51.81 -5.18 11.28
CA VAL A 266 -51.03 -4.29 10.43
C VAL A 266 -49.57 -4.39 10.85
N LEU A 267 -48.71 -4.78 9.91
CA LEU A 267 -47.27 -4.64 10.06
C LEU A 267 -46.91 -3.17 9.85
N VAL A 268 -46.24 -2.58 10.83
CA VAL A 268 -45.75 -1.22 10.79
C VAL A 268 -44.24 -1.24 10.74
N VAL A 269 -43.67 -0.51 9.79
CA VAL A 269 -42.23 -0.44 9.53
C VAL A 269 -41.83 1.00 9.31
N LYS A 270 -40.81 1.48 10.02
CA LYS A 270 -40.24 2.80 9.76
C LYS A 270 -39.27 2.72 8.58
N THR A 271 -39.43 3.67 7.67
CA THR A 271 -38.61 3.85 6.47
C THR A 271 -38.28 5.32 6.29
N GLY A 272 -37.48 5.63 5.27
CA GLY A 272 -37.27 7.00 4.81
C GLY A 272 -38.48 7.57 4.07
N GLU A 273 -38.28 8.66 3.33
CA GLU A 273 -39.33 9.35 2.57
C GLU A 273 -39.70 8.58 1.29
N MET A 274 -40.99 8.28 1.12
CA MET A 274 -41.48 7.43 0.02
C MET A 274 -42.66 8.04 -0.76
N ARG A 275 -43.21 9.20 -0.36
CA ARG A 275 -44.40 9.80 -1.02
C ARG A 275 -44.15 10.23 -2.46
N ALA A 276 -42.99 10.80 -2.73
CA ALA A 276 -42.64 11.37 -4.02
C ALA A 276 -41.85 10.40 -4.91
N MET A 277 -41.64 9.16 -4.46
CA MET A 277 -40.64 8.26 -5.04
C MET A 277 -41.31 7.01 -5.59
N SER A 278 -40.90 6.61 -6.80
CA SER A 278 -41.30 5.35 -7.44
C SER A 278 -40.12 4.42 -7.71
N ASN A 279 -38.92 4.83 -7.32
CA ASN A 279 -37.66 4.12 -7.58
C ASN A 279 -37.31 3.14 -6.44
N PHE A 280 -38.29 2.50 -5.81
CA PHE A 280 -38.05 1.48 -4.80
C PHE A 280 -38.89 0.23 -5.02
N ALA A 281 -38.48 -0.88 -4.43
CA ALA A 281 -39.25 -2.10 -4.33
C ALA A 281 -39.35 -2.52 -2.86
N LEU A 282 -40.57 -2.73 -2.39
CA LEU A 282 -40.84 -3.24 -1.05
C LEU A 282 -41.27 -4.69 -1.16
N LYS A 283 -40.44 -5.61 -0.67
CA LYS A 283 -40.73 -7.04 -0.71
C LYS A 283 -41.07 -7.56 0.68
N LEU A 284 -42.10 -8.39 0.72
CA LEU A 284 -42.57 -9.05 1.92
C LEU A 284 -42.32 -10.55 1.82
N TYR A 285 -41.68 -11.07 2.85
CA TYR A 285 -41.51 -12.50 3.05
C TYR A 285 -42.13 -12.89 4.39
N VAL A 286 -43.06 -13.84 4.36
CA VAL A 286 -43.66 -14.39 5.58
C VAL A 286 -43.55 -15.90 5.56
N GLN A 287 -42.95 -16.44 6.62
CA GLN A 287 -42.75 -17.87 6.79
C GLN A 287 -43.29 -18.33 8.12
N ARG A 288 -44.18 -19.32 8.08
CA ARG A 288 -44.67 -20.03 9.24
C ARG A 288 -43.74 -21.17 9.59
N LYS A 289 -43.21 -21.15 10.82
CA LYS A 289 -42.35 -22.22 11.34
C LYS A 289 -43.19 -23.42 11.74
N ARG A 290 -42.78 -24.62 11.34
CA ARG A 290 -43.46 -25.87 11.67
C ARG A 290 -42.50 -26.83 12.40
N PHE A 291 -42.99 -27.50 13.44
CA PHE A 291 -42.16 -28.36 14.29
C PHE A 291 -41.79 -29.70 13.62
N LEU A 292 -42.73 -30.32 12.90
CA LEU A 292 -42.58 -31.67 12.32
C LEU A 292 -42.61 -31.69 10.78
N LYS A 293 -42.82 -30.55 10.13
CA LYS A 293 -42.89 -30.41 8.67
C LYS A 293 -41.96 -29.31 8.22
N SER A 294 -41.65 -29.27 6.91
CA SER A 294 -41.00 -28.12 6.32
C SER A 294 -41.81 -26.85 6.60
N ASP A 295 -41.11 -25.77 6.88
CA ASP A 295 -41.72 -24.45 7.04
C ASP A 295 -42.58 -24.08 5.83
N GLU A 296 -43.64 -23.32 6.08
CA GLU A 296 -44.57 -22.88 5.05
C GLU A 296 -44.30 -21.42 4.71
N VAL A 297 -44.06 -21.12 3.44
CA VAL A 297 -43.93 -19.75 2.94
C VAL A 297 -45.33 -19.26 2.57
N LEU A 298 -45.83 -18.26 3.30
CA LEU A 298 -47.14 -17.67 3.07
C LEU A 298 -47.07 -16.59 1.96
N ILE A 299 -45.96 -15.86 1.88
CA ILE A 299 -45.67 -14.91 0.81
C ILE A 299 -44.16 -14.74 0.63
N ASN A 300 -43.74 -14.49 -0.60
CA ASN A 300 -42.38 -14.10 -0.96
C ASN A 300 -42.41 -13.31 -2.28
N ARG A 301 -42.81 -12.03 -2.23
CA ARG A 301 -42.88 -11.17 -3.43
C ARG A 301 -42.84 -9.69 -3.10
N ILE A 302 -42.61 -8.90 -4.14
CA ILE A 302 -42.76 -7.44 -4.11
C ILE A 302 -44.25 -7.11 -3.92
N LEU A 303 -44.51 -6.17 -3.00
CA LEU A 303 -45.83 -5.61 -2.76
C LEU A 303 -46.18 -4.57 -3.82
N THR A 304 -47.45 -4.52 -4.20
CA THR A 304 -47.99 -3.47 -5.06
C THR A 304 -48.37 -2.23 -4.23
N ASN A 305 -48.48 -1.07 -4.88
CA ASN A 305 -48.83 0.19 -4.22
C ASN A 305 -50.20 0.17 -3.51
N ALA A 306 -51.08 -0.79 -3.82
CA ALA A 306 -52.37 -0.96 -3.16
C ALA A 306 -52.31 -1.79 -1.87
N GLU A 307 -51.19 -2.50 -1.63
CA GLU A 307 -51.04 -3.45 -0.53
C GLU A 307 -50.36 -2.86 0.70
N PHE A 308 -49.87 -1.62 0.60
CA PHE A 308 -49.32 -0.87 1.71
C PHE A 308 -49.78 0.58 1.66
N THR A 309 -49.70 1.25 2.80
CA THR A 309 -49.89 2.70 2.91
C THR A 309 -48.65 3.31 3.53
N TYR A 310 -48.41 4.58 3.21
CA TYR A 310 -47.30 5.34 3.78
C TYR A 310 -47.83 6.53 4.56
N GLN A 311 -47.39 6.65 5.82
CA GLN A 311 -47.73 7.77 6.70
C GLN A 311 -46.45 8.50 7.09
N ALA A 312 -46.29 9.73 6.60
CA ALA A 312 -45.14 10.55 6.94
C ALA A 312 -45.11 10.90 8.43
N ILE A 313 -43.92 10.82 9.02
CA ILE A 313 -43.63 11.30 10.38
C ILE A 313 -43.09 12.72 10.27
N ASP A 314 -42.13 12.94 9.36
CA ASP A 314 -41.50 14.22 9.08
C ASP A 314 -41.17 14.34 7.57
N ALA A 315 -40.23 15.20 7.20
CA ALA A 315 -39.82 15.41 5.81
C ALA A 315 -38.86 14.34 5.25
N ARG A 316 -38.33 13.45 6.11
CA ARG A 316 -37.31 12.45 5.77
C ARG A 316 -37.71 11.02 6.10
N THR A 317 -38.68 10.83 6.99
CA THR A 317 -39.07 9.50 7.50
C THR A 317 -40.59 9.34 7.59
N GLY A 318 -41.02 8.08 7.57
CA GLY A 318 -42.41 7.71 7.73
C GLY A 318 -42.60 6.24 8.06
N TYR A 319 -43.86 5.86 8.28
CA TYR A 319 -44.25 4.48 8.51
C TYR A 319 -44.91 3.90 7.26
N VAL A 320 -44.36 2.78 6.79
CA VAL A 320 -45.05 1.86 5.89
C VAL A 320 -45.95 0.97 6.74
N ARG A 321 -47.21 0.86 6.35
CA ARG A 321 -48.22 0.03 7.01
C ARG A 321 -48.78 -0.98 6.02
N VAL A 322 -48.66 -2.27 6.34
CA VAL A 322 -49.11 -3.40 5.51
C VAL A 322 -50.16 -4.19 6.28
N ASP A 323 -51.40 -4.24 5.78
CA ASP A 323 -52.45 -5.07 6.38
C ASP A 323 -52.24 -6.54 5.98
N LEU A 324 -51.62 -7.32 6.88
CA LEU A 324 -51.26 -8.70 6.59
C LEU A 324 -52.48 -9.60 6.40
N SER A 325 -53.64 -9.25 6.98
CA SER A 325 -54.87 -10.02 6.80
C SER A 325 -55.36 -10.01 5.35
N ARG A 326 -55.08 -8.93 4.61
CA ARG A 326 -55.41 -8.80 3.17
C ARG A 326 -54.38 -9.43 2.25
N VAL A 327 -53.12 -9.51 2.70
CA VAL A 327 -51.99 -9.94 1.87
C VAL A 327 -51.71 -11.44 2.03
N VAL A 328 -51.75 -11.96 3.25
CA VAL A 328 -51.45 -13.37 3.57
C VAL A 328 -52.56 -14.09 4.33
N GLY A 329 -53.64 -13.40 4.66
CA GLY A 329 -54.70 -13.92 5.52
C GLY A 329 -54.37 -13.80 7.01
N ASN A 330 -55.24 -14.35 7.85
CA ASN A 330 -55.05 -14.29 9.30
C ASN A 330 -54.00 -15.29 9.78
N PHE A 331 -53.19 -14.87 10.76
CA PHE A 331 -52.25 -15.78 11.42
C PHE A 331 -52.98 -16.75 12.37
N GLU A 332 -52.52 -17.99 12.38
CA GLU A 332 -52.98 -18.99 13.35
C GLU A 332 -52.38 -18.69 14.72
N SER A 333 -53.24 -18.59 15.74
CA SER A 333 -52.82 -18.35 17.12
C SER A 333 -51.89 -19.46 17.63
N GLY A 334 -50.77 -19.06 18.24
CA GLY A 334 -49.76 -19.96 18.80
C GLY A 334 -48.79 -20.54 17.77
N LYS A 335 -48.86 -20.11 16.50
CA LYS A 335 -47.91 -20.51 15.46
C LYS A 335 -46.86 -19.43 15.29
N LYS A 336 -45.60 -19.82 15.43
CA LYS A 336 -44.46 -18.94 15.16
C LYS A 336 -44.41 -18.56 13.67
N ASN A 337 -44.52 -17.27 13.36
CA ASN A 337 -44.32 -16.71 12.02
C ASN A 337 -43.13 -15.75 12.03
N VAL A 338 -42.25 -15.87 11.04
CA VAL A 338 -41.16 -14.94 10.78
C VAL A 338 -41.58 -14.05 9.61
N ILE A 339 -41.60 -12.76 9.84
CA ILE A 339 -41.92 -11.73 8.85
C ILE A 339 -40.63 -11.00 8.54
N LYS A 340 -40.26 -10.91 7.27
CA LYS A 340 -39.14 -10.11 6.78
C LYS A 340 -39.63 -9.11 5.76
N VAL A 341 -39.05 -7.93 5.82
CA VAL A 341 -39.29 -6.85 4.87
C VAL A 341 -37.95 -6.49 4.27
N ASP A 342 -37.90 -6.52 2.94
CA ASP A 342 -36.76 -6.07 2.15
C ASP A 342 -37.17 -4.76 1.46
N LEU A 343 -36.33 -3.73 1.55
CA LEU A 343 -36.49 -2.46 0.85
C LEU A 343 -35.30 -2.22 -0.05
N ASP A 344 -35.56 -2.19 -1.35
CA ASP A 344 -34.57 -1.97 -2.39
C ASP A 344 -34.80 -0.62 -3.08
N VAL A 345 -33.73 0.12 -3.39
CA VAL A 345 -33.77 1.30 -4.27
C VAL A 345 -33.24 0.93 -5.65
N ASN A 346 -34.05 1.22 -6.66
CA ASN A 346 -33.72 1.04 -8.07
C ASN A 346 -32.94 2.26 -8.56
N LEU A 347 -31.69 2.05 -8.97
CA LEU A 347 -30.90 3.09 -9.60
C LEU A 347 -31.34 3.30 -11.06
N PRO A 348 -31.22 4.54 -11.60
CA PRO A 348 -31.40 4.78 -13.02
C PRO A 348 -30.46 3.91 -13.86
N SER A 349 -30.91 3.51 -15.05
CA SER A 349 -30.11 2.66 -15.94
C SER A 349 -28.85 3.39 -16.42
N GLY A 350 -27.71 2.72 -16.31
CA GLY A 350 -26.40 3.21 -16.76
C GLY A 350 -25.29 2.90 -15.76
N SER A 351 -24.10 3.41 -16.05
CA SER A 351 -22.94 3.27 -15.17
C SER A 351 -22.91 4.45 -14.20
N VAL A 352 -22.91 4.17 -12.90
CA VAL A 352 -22.74 5.23 -11.90
C VAL A 352 -21.26 5.62 -11.82
N ILE A 353 -21.00 6.91 -11.86
CA ILE A 353 -19.62 7.46 -11.88
C ILE A 353 -19.31 8.31 -10.63
N ASN A 354 -20.03 8.14 -9.52
CA ASN A 354 -19.78 8.89 -8.28
C ASN A 354 -18.48 8.47 -7.59
N GLY A 355 -17.60 9.44 -7.30
CA GLY A 355 -16.29 9.18 -6.69
C GLY A 355 -16.35 8.73 -5.23
N SER A 356 -17.38 9.12 -4.47
CA SER A 356 -17.53 8.80 -3.04
C SER A 356 -18.16 7.44 -2.75
N GLY A 357 -18.38 6.61 -3.77
CA GLY A 357 -19.15 5.38 -3.64
C GLY A 357 -20.64 5.64 -3.41
N ILE A 358 -21.44 4.58 -3.52
CA ILE A 358 -22.90 4.62 -3.35
C ILE A 358 -23.23 3.86 -2.06
N PRO A 359 -24.18 4.34 -1.24
CA PRO A 359 -24.69 3.58 -0.11
C PRO A 359 -25.28 2.25 -0.56
N ALA A 360 -25.43 1.32 0.38
CA ALA A 360 -26.15 0.09 0.12
C ALA A 360 -27.57 0.41 -0.39
N ILE A 361 -27.93 -0.18 -1.53
CA ILE A 361 -29.23 0.00 -2.17
C ILE A 361 -30.31 -0.94 -1.63
N HIS A 362 -29.96 -1.76 -0.63
CA HIS A 362 -30.82 -2.80 -0.05
C HIS A 362 -30.77 -2.70 1.48
N GLN A 363 -31.92 -2.83 2.12
CA GLN A 363 -32.07 -2.97 3.56
C GLN A 363 -33.08 -4.08 3.88
N GLU A 364 -32.78 -4.89 4.89
CA GLU A 364 -33.65 -5.96 5.39
C GLU A 364 -33.92 -5.76 6.88
N ALA A 365 -35.15 -6.03 7.30
CA ALA A 365 -35.52 -6.12 8.70
C ALA A 365 -36.50 -7.27 8.92
N ALA A 366 -36.47 -7.87 10.12
CA ALA A 366 -37.30 -9.02 10.44
C ALA A 366 -37.92 -8.92 11.84
N ILE A 367 -39.12 -9.46 11.99
CA ILE A 367 -39.80 -9.67 13.28
C ILE A 367 -40.35 -11.10 13.34
N THR A 368 -40.42 -11.65 14.55
CA THR A 368 -41.08 -12.93 14.82
C THR A 368 -42.32 -12.70 15.66
N ILE A 369 -43.43 -13.29 15.27
CA ILE A 369 -44.73 -13.24 15.98
C ILE A 369 -45.24 -14.67 16.26
N TYR A 370 -46.22 -14.80 17.16
CA TYR A 370 -46.76 -16.08 17.64
C TYR A 370 -48.28 -16.14 17.57
#